data_AF-A0A7S9C8A6-F1
#
_entry.id   AF-A0A7S9C8A6-F1
#
_cell.length_a   1.000
_cell.length_b   1.000
_cell.length_c   1.000
_cell.angle_alpha   90.00
_cell.angle_beta   90.00
_cell.angle_gamma   90.00
#
_symmetry.space_group_name_H-M   'P 1'
#
loop_
_entity.id
_entity.type
_entity.pdbx_description
1 polymer ?
#
loop_
_entity_poly.entity_id
_entity_poly.type
_entity_poly.pdbx_seq_one_letter_code
_entity_poly.pdbx_strand_id
1 'polypeptide(L)'
;MLSFVRGLSARAAAAGLGLSVGTIYRLQQGYWPNDPRWIMQAWEQHQARRGVISSSWFLRRVRPGGTVRHAGRDYTAVQLSARTGQLLAIAREAGGGLVAQTLELPAERLSLTVAEESPQ
;
A
#
# COMPACT_ATOMS: atom_id res chain seq x y z
N MET A 1 -14.13 -4.45 -1.04
CA MET A 1 -13.68 -4.94 -2.37
C MET A 1 -14.84 -5.31 -3.29
N LEU A 2 -15.69 -6.30 -2.97
CA LEU A 2 -16.74 -6.77 -3.90
C LEU A 2 -17.73 -5.66 -4.31
N SER A 3 -18.15 -4.81 -3.38
CA SER A 3 -19.00 -3.64 -3.70
C SER A 3 -18.32 -2.66 -4.65
N PHE A 4 -17.00 -2.47 -4.53
CA PHE A 4 -16.20 -1.65 -5.46
C PHE A 4 -16.15 -2.28 -6.86
N VAL A 5 -15.90 -3.59 -6.93
CA VAL A 5 -15.82 -4.32 -8.19
C VAL A 5 -17.18 -4.36 -8.91
N ARG A 6 -18.29 -4.47 -8.16
CA ARG A 6 -19.66 -4.48 -8.71
C ARG A 6 -20.21 -3.09 -9.03
N GLY A 7 -19.74 -2.05 -8.36
CA GLY A 7 -20.19 -0.67 -8.56
C GLY A 7 -19.51 0.07 -9.73
N LEU A 8 -18.54 -0.56 -10.39
CA LEU A 8 -17.81 0.01 -11.52
C LEU A 8 -17.93 -0.88 -12.76
N SER A 9 -17.67 -0.31 -13.95
CA SER A 9 -17.47 -1.11 -15.14
C SER A 9 -16.25 -2.02 -14.98
N ALA A 10 -16.29 -3.21 -15.60
CA ALA A 10 -15.21 -4.19 -15.46
C ALA A 10 -13.84 -3.62 -15.87
N ARG A 11 -13.82 -2.73 -16.88
CA ARG A 11 -12.61 -2.04 -17.36
C ARG A 11 -12.08 -1.02 -16.35
N ALA A 12 -12.95 -0.27 -15.69
CA ALA A 12 -12.56 0.71 -14.67
C ALA A 12 -12.04 0.02 -13.40
N ALA A 13 -12.70 -1.06 -12.96
CA ALA A 13 -12.23 -1.86 -11.83
C ALA A 13 -10.90 -2.57 -12.14
N ALA A 14 -10.73 -3.09 -13.36
CA ALA A 14 -9.47 -3.69 -13.83
C ALA A 14 -8.32 -2.67 -13.78
N ALA A 15 -8.52 -1.48 -14.34
CA ALA A 15 -7.53 -0.41 -14.31
C ALA A 15 -7.22 0.04 -12.86
N GLY A 16 -8.23 0.10 -11.99
CA GLY A 16 -8.05 0.49 -10.59
C GLY A 16 -7.23 -0.52 -9.78
N LEU A 17 -7.44 -1.81 -9.99
CA LEU A 17 -6.80 -2.89 -9.24
C LEU A 17 -5.54 -3.44 -9.92
N GLY A 18 -5.27 -3.07 -11.17
CA GLY A 18 -4.17 -3.64 -11.96
C GLY A 18 -4.39 -5.12 -12.29
N LEU A 19 -5.65 -5.54 -12.45
CA LEU A 19 -6.02 -6.93 -12.77
C LEU A 19 -6.58 -7.00 -14.20
N SER A 20 -6.64 -8.22 -14.76
CA SER A 20 -7.27 -8.43 -16.06
C SER A 20 -8.78 -8.18 -16.00
N VAL A 21 -9.37 -7.70 -17.09
CA VAL A 21 -10.83 -7.52 -17.23
C VAL A 21 -11.57 -8.84 -17.02
N GLY A 22 -11.01 -9.97 -17.48
CA GLY A 22 -11.59 -11.30 -17.29
C GLY A 22 -11.64 -11.73 -15.82
N THR A 23 -10.59 -11.42 -15.04
CA THR A 23 -10.58 -11.64 -13.58
C THR A 23 -11.72 -10.85 -12.93
N ILE A 24 -11.90 -9.59 -13.32
CA ILE A 24 -12.95 -8.75 -12.76
C ILE A 24 -14.35 -9.30 -13.08
N TYR A 25 -14.60 -9.75 -14.31
CA TYR A 25 -15.87 -10.38 -14.67
C TYR A 25 -16.16 -11.63 -13.82
N ARG A 26 -15.17 -12.50 -13.62
CA ARG A 26 -15.32 -13.68 -12.74
C ARG A 26 -15.67 -13.26 -11.32
N LEU A 27 -14.97 -12.26 -10.76
CA LEU A 27 -15.25 -11.73 -9.42
C LEU A 27 -16.65 -11.10 -9.31
N GLN A 28 -17.10 -10.36 -10.33
CA GLN A 28 -18.44 -9.77 -10.35
C GLN A 28 -19.52 -10.87 -10.29
N GLN A 29 -19.31 -11.97 -11.01
CA GLN A 29 -20.17 -13.15 -11.01
C GLN A 29 -20.00 -14.05 -9.76
N GLY A 30 -19.08 -13.72 -8.84
CA GLY A 30 -18.85 -14.47 -7.61
C GLY A 30 -17.86 -15.62 -7.72
N TYR A 31 -17.21 -15.79 -8.86
CA TYR A 31 -16.15 -16.79 -9.05
C TYR A 31 -14.81 -16.27 -8.53
N TRP A 32 -14.29 -16.96 -7.53
CA TRP A 32 -12.99 -16.71 -6.93
C TRP A 32 -11.96 -17.76 -7.40
N PRO A 33 -10.70 -17.36 -7.67
CA PRO A 33 -9.64 -18.32 -7.91
C PRO A 33 -9.30 -19.09 -6.63
N ASN A 34 -8.72 -20.29 -6.79
CA ASN A 34 -8.30 -21.15 -5.68
C ASN A 34 -7.32 -20.46 -4.73
N ASP A 35 -6.47 -19.56 -5.25
CA ASP A 35 -5.63 -18.68 -4.43
C ASP A 35 -6.02 -17.20 -4.65
N PRO A 36 -6.77 -16.58 -3.73
CA PRO A 36 -7.22 -15.19 -3.86
C PRO A 36 -6.21 -14.17 -3.30
N ARG A 37 -5.07 -14.60 -2.75
CA ARG A 37 -4.13 -13.73 -2.02
C ARG A 37 -3.63 -12.54 -2.85
N TRP A 38 -3.33 -12.75 -4.13
CA TRP A 38 -2.88 -11.68 -5.02
C TRP A 38 -3.98 -10.64 -5.30
N ILE A 39 -5.26 -11.05 -5.32
CA ILE A 39 -6.41 -10.14 -5.47
C ILE A 39 -6.55 -9.27 -4.23
N MET A 40 -6.42 -9.88 -3.04
CA MET A 40 -6.45 -9.16 -1.77
C MET A 40 -5.29 -8.17 -1.67
N GLN A 41 -4.07 -8.57 -2.07
CA GLN A 41 -2.92 -7.67 -2.14
C GLN A 41 -3.15 -6.51 -3.13
N ALA A 42 -3.74 -6.77 -4.29
CA ALA A 42 -4.09 -5.72 -5.25
C ALA A 42 -5.12 -4.74 -4.69
N TRP A 43 -6.12 -5.24 -3.96
CA TRP A 43 -7.12 -4.43 -3.26
C TRP A 43 -6.49 -3.57 -2.16
N GLU A 44 -5.64 -4.15 -1.31
CA GLU A 44 -4.92 -3.41 -0.26
C GLU A 44 -4.03 -2.32 -0.86
N GLN A 45 -3.32 -2.63 -1.95
CA GLN A 45 -2.52 -1.65 -2.67
C GLN A 45 -3.39 -0.52 -3.23
N HIS A 46 -4.55 -0.83 -3.80
CA HIS A 46 -5.49 0.17 -4.31
C HIS A 46 -5.99 1.09 -3.19
N GLN A 47 -6.40 0.52 -2.05
CA GLN A 47 -6.82 1.30 -0.88
C GLN A 47 -5.70 2.19 -0.35
N ALA A 48 -4.48 1.64 -0.25
CA ALA A 48 -3.29 2.36 0.18
C ALA A 48 -2.89 3.48 -0.81
N ARG A 49 -3.13 3.32 -2.12
CA ARG A 49 -2.89 4.37 -3.12
C ARG A 49 -3.93 5.48 -3.08
N ARG A 50 -5.22 5.14 -2.94
CA ARG A 50 -6.33 6.11 -3.00
C ARG A 50 -6.61 6.84 -1.69
N GLY A 51 -5.88 6.55 -0.62
CA GLY A 51 -5.99 7.31 0.63
C GLY A 51 -7.38 7.23 1.29
N VAL A 52 -8.20 6.22 0.95
CA VAL A 52 -9.58 6.07 1.45
C VAL A 52 -9.62 5.78 2.96
N ILE A 53 -8.49 5.77 3.67
CA ILE A 53 -8.50 5.70 5.13
C ILE A 53 -7.44 6.63 5.72
N SER A 54 -7.81 7.88 5.98
CA SER A 54 -6.97 8.83 6.75
C SER A 54 -6.78 8.41 8.22
N SER A 55 -7.38 7.28 8.63
CA SER A 55 -7.30 6.70 9.98
C SER A 55 -6.63 5.32 10.04
N SER A 56 -6.13 4.77 8.92
CA SER A 56 -5.46 3.46 8.93
C SER A 56 -3.95 3.59 8.98
N TRP A 57 -3.37 3.10 10.08
CA TRP A 57 -1.95 2.84 10.20
C TRP A 57 -1.64 1.43 9.68
N PHE A 58 -0.67 1.33 8.79
CA PHE A 58 -0.21 0.08 8.20
C PHE A 58 1.15 -0.28 8.76
N LEU A 59 1.27 -1.45 9.38
CA LEU A 59 2.57 -1.93 9.83
C LEU A 59 3.44 -2.34 8.64
N ARG A 60 4.66 -1.82 8.57
CA ARG A 60 5.63 -2.14 7.55
C ARG A 60 7.02 -2.28 8.15
N ARG A 61 7.77 -3.26 7.64
CA ARG A 61 9.15 -3.49 8.05
C ARG A 61 10.10 -2.63 7.23
N VAL A 62 11.07 -2.02 7.91
CA VAL A 62 12.19 -1.32 7.27
C VAL A 62 13.11 -2.34 6.62
N ARG A 63 13.32 -2.19 5.32
CA ARG A 63 14.21 -3.03 4.50
C ARG A 63 15.65 -2.53 4.58
N PRO A 64 16.63 -3.38 4.20
CA PRO A 64 18.01 -2.94 4.01
C PRO A 64 18.10 -1.69 3.12
N GLY A 65 19.01 -0.78 3.45
CA GLY A 65 19.12 0.52 2.78
C GLY A 65 18.15 1.59 3.32
N GLY A 66 17.39 1.28 4.38
CA GLY A 66 16.51 2.27 5.02
C GLY A 66 15.30 2.62 4.16
N THR A 67 14.64 1.62 3.60
CA THR A 67 13.46 1.82 2.74
C THR A 67 12.26 1.06 3.28
N VAL A 68 11.06 1.54 2.95
CA VAL A 68 9.81 0.86 3.25
C VAL A 68 8.91 0.82 2.01
N ARG A 69 8.46 -0.38 1.67
CA ARG A 69 7.51 -0.62 0.59
C ARG A 69 6.09 -0.34 1.06
N HIS A 70 5.45 0.70 0.52
CA HIS A 70 4.06 1.03 0.79
C HIS A 70 3.29 1.30 -0.51
N ALA A 71 2.10 0.71 -0.67
CA ALA A 71 1.26 0.90 -1.86
C ALA A 71 1.95 0.58 -3.22
N GLY A 72 2.96 -0.30 -3.21
CA GLY A 72 3.75 -0.67 -4.39
C GLY A 72 4.84 0.32 -4.79
N ARG A 73 5.16 1.30 -3.94
CA ARG A 73 6.33 2.19 -4.07
C ARG A 73 7.24 2.06 -2.86
N ASP A 74 8.51 2.35 -3.05
CA ASP A 74 9.49 2.39 -1.98
C ASP A 74 9.65 3.82 -1.47
N TYR A 75 9.70 3.95 -0.15
CA TYR A 75 9.80 5.23 0.55
C TYR A 75 11.00 5.20 1.49
N THR A 76 11.60 6.37 1.72
CA THR A 76 12.73 6.55 2.63
C THR A 76 12.52 7.79 3.52
N ALA A 77 13.32 7.91 4.57
CA ALA A 77 13.42 9.08 5.41
C ALA A 77 14.84 9.20 5.97
N VAL A 78 15.19 10.40 6.40
CA VAL A 78 16.39 10.64 7.20
C VAL A 78 16.34 9.74 8.44
N GLN A 79 17.43 9.01 8.71
CA GLN A 79 17.56 8.00 9.78
C GLN A 79 16.74 6.71 9.62
N LEU A 80 16.06 6.46 8.50
CA LEU A 80 15.34 5.20 8.31
C LEU A 80 16.30 4.00 8.22
N SER A 81 17.52 4.21 7.69
CA SER A 81 18.59 3.20 7.61
C SER A 81 19.02 2.66 8.98
N ALA A 82 19.07 3.52 10.01
CA ALA A 82 19.39 3.13 11.38
C ALA A 82 18.31 2.22 12.02
N ARG A 83 17.11 2.17 11.41
CA ARG A 83 15.96 1.38 11.88
C ARG A 83 15.72 0.13 11.04
N THR A 84 16.72 -0.30 10.27
CA THR A 84 16.65 -1.50 9.43
C THR A 84 16.18 -2.71 10.24
N GLY A 85 15.16 -3.42 9.72
CA GLY A 85 14.59 -4.59 10.36
C GLY A 85 13.48 -4.29 11.38
N GLN A 86 13.27 -3.04 11.80
CA GLN A 86 12.19 -2.67 12.71
C GLN A 86 10.84 -2.56 11.99
N LEU A 87 9.75 -2.71 12.76
CA LEU A 87 8.38 -2.44 12.31
C LEU A 87 7.99 -1.00 12.62
N LEU A 88 7.45 -0.31 11.62
CA LEU A 88 6.92 1.04 11.73
C LEU A 88 5.45 1.06 11.33
N ALA A 89 4.67 1.90 12.00
CA ALA A 89 3.30 2.21 11.59
C ALA A 89 3.34 3.29 10.51
N ILE A 90 2.69 3.07 9.37
CA ILE A 90 2.68 4.01 8.24
C ILE A 90 1.27 4.49 7.95
N ALA A 91 1.10 5.80 7.83
CA ALA A 91 -0.17 6.42 7.44
C ALA A 91 0.03 7.42 6.31
N ARG A 92 -1.05 7.70 5.56
CA ARG A 92 -1.11 8.85 4.66
C ARG A 92 -1.60 10.06 5.43
N GLU A 93 -0.89 11.17 5.26
CA GLU A 93 -1.30 12.46 5.77
C GLU A 93 -2.30 13.12 4.81
N ALA A 94 -3.15 14.02 5.32
CA ALA A 94 -4.18 14.71 4.54
C ALA A 94 -3.62 15.47 3.32
N GLY A 95 -2.35 15.90 3.38
CA GLY A 95 -1.64 16.53 2.26
C GLY A 95 -1.12 15.58 1.18
N GLY A 96 -1.45 14.28 1.25
CA GLY A 96 -1.00 13.26 0.30
C GLY A 96 0.40 12.70 0.59
N GLY A 97 1.11 13.28 1.55
CA GLY A 97 2.36 12.77 2.11
C GLY A 97 2.19 11.44 2.85
N LEU A 98 3.31 10.79 3.13
CA LEU A 98 3.36 9.54 3.87
C LEU A 98 4.16 9.77 5.16
N VAL A 99 3.65 9.28 6.29
CA VAL A 99 4.33 9.39 7.59
C VAL A 99 4.54 8.01 8.17
N ALA A 100 5.73 7.77 8.72
CA ALA A 100 6.02 6.62 9.56
C ALA A 100 6.04 7.03 11.03
N GLN A 101 5.61 6.14 11.91
CA GLN A 101 5.67 6.29 13.35
C GLN A 101 6.36 5.05 13.95
N THR A 102 7.32 5.26 14.85
CA THR A 102 7.94 4.16 15.63
C THR A 102 6.94 3.58 16.62
N LEU A 103 7.10 2.29 16.93
CA LEU A 103 6.25 1.61 17.91
C LEU A 103 6.80 1.73 19.34
N GLU A 104 8.11 1.95 19.47
CA GLU A 104 8.78 2.18 20.75
C GLU A 104 8.41 3.56 21.32
N LEU A 105 8.38 3.67 22.65
CA LEU A 105 8.12 4.92 23.35
C LEU A 105 9.45 5.62 23.73
N PRO A 106 9.57 6.95 23.54
CA PRO A 106 8.57 7.84 22.94
C PRO A 106 8.43 7.62 21.43
N ALA A 107 7.19 7.67 20.95
CA ALA A 107 6.92 7.42 19.53
C ALA A 107 7.38 8.60 18.67
N GLU A 108 8.29 8.33 17.74
CA GLU A 108 8.86 9.30 16.80
C GLU A 108 8.13 9.23 15.46
N ARG A 109 7.88 10.39 14.84
CA ARG A 109 7.27 10.49 13.51
C ARG A 109 8.29 10.94 12.47
N LEU A 110 8.28 10.27 11.33
CA LEU A 110 9.20 10.48 10.22
C LEU A 110 8.38 10.72 8.95
N SER A 111 8.57 11.88 8.33
CA SER A 111 8.00 12.16 7.01
C SER A 111 8.75 11.35 5.96
N LEU A 112 8.02 10.54 5.20
CA LEU A 112 8.56 9.65 4.19
C LEU A 112 8.48 10.31 2.81
N THR A 113 9.59 10.25 2.07
CA THR A 113 9.67 10.63 0.65
C THR A 113 9.78 9.39 -0.21
N VAL A 114 9.42 9.49 -1.49
CA VAL A 114 9.64 8.38 -2.43
C VAL A 114 11.15 8.16 -2.54
N ALA A 115 11.60 6.93 -2.34
CA ALA A 115 12.97 6.56 -2.65
C ALA A 115 13.05 6.53 -4.19
N GLU A 116 13.57 7.60 -4.79
CA GLU A 116 13.92 7.56 -6.21
C GLU A 116 14.88 6.39 -6.39
N GLU A 117 14.52 5.45 -7.28
CA GLU A 117 15.48 4.49 -7.79
C GLU A 117 16.59 5.31 -8.44
N SER A 118 17.73 5.48 -7.74
CA SER A 118 18.95 5.92 -8.41
C SER A 118 19.16 4.97 -9.59
N PRO A 119 19.12 5.44 -10.84
CA PRO A 119 19.49 4.61 -11.96
C PRO A 119 20.97 4.27 -11.77
N GLN A 120 21.28 2.99 -11.66
CA GLN A 120 22.65 2.49 -11.85
C GLN A 120 23.06 2.64 -13.31
#